data_AF-A0A0B7IHI1-F1
#
_entry.id   AF-A0A0B7IHI1-F1
#
_cell.length_a   1.000
_cell.length_b   1.000
_cell.length_c   1.000
_cell.angle_alpha   90.00
_cell.angle_beta   90.00
_cell.angle_gamma   90.00
#
_symmetry.space_group_name_H-M   'P 1'
#
loop_
_entity.id
_entity.type
_entity.pdbx_description
1 polymer ?
#
loop_
_entity_poly.entity_id
_entity_poly.type
_entity_poly.pdbx_seq_one_letter_code
_entity_poly.pdbx_strand_id
1 'polypeptide(L)'
;MDNFSTFESSEKQRIEEKNKREKQWLNWGPYLSERQWGTVREDYSANGDAWNYLSHDDARSRTYRWGEDGLAGISDRLCNICLSVALWNGKDPHT
;
A
#
# COMPACT_ATOMS: atom_id res chain seq x y z
N MET A 1 46.87 1.88 -2.94
CA MET A 1 45.58 1.32 -3.37
C MET A 1 44.72 1.30 -2.14
N ASP A 2 43.87 2.31 -2.00
CA ASP A 2 43.10 2.51 -0.79
C ASP A 2 42.02 1.45 -0.70
N ASN A 3 42.07 0.64 0.37
CA ASN A 3 41.03 -0.33 0.70
C ASN A 3 39.76 0.43 1.06
N PHE A 4 38.87 0.63 0.10
CA PHE A 4 37.49 1.02 0.36
C PHE A 4 36.81 -0.11 1.14
N SER A 5 36.81 -0.03 2.48
CA SER A 5 35.93 -0.86 3.29
C SER A 5 34.50 -0.51 2.88
N THR A 6 33.85 -1.41 2.15
CA THR A 6 32.46 -1.23 1.76
C THR A 6 31.65 -1.25 3.04
N PHE A 7 31.23 -0.08 3.52
CA PHE A 7 30.29 0.00 4.63
C PHE A 7 29.02 -0.75 4.22
N GLU A 8 28.77 -1.86 4.90
CA GLU A 8 27.60 -2.67 4.66
C GLU A 8 26.39 -1.91 5.20
N SER A 9 25.38 -1.68 4.35
CA SER A 9 24.19 -0.95 4.78
C SER A 9 23.34 -1.81 5.71
N SER A 10 22.65 -1.18 6.67
CA SER A 10 21.71 -1.91 7.55
C SER A 10 20.61 -2.64 6.79
N GLU A 11 20.29 -2.21 5.56
CA GLU A 11 19.38 -2.93 4.67
C GLU A 11 19.99 -4.24 4.17
N LYS A 12 21.26 -4.24 3.73
CA LYS A 12 21.96 -5.47 3.31
C LYS A 12 22.00 -6.48 4.45
N GLN A 13 22.30 -6.04 5.67
CA GLN A 13 22.28 -6.90 6.84
C GLN A 13 20.89 -7.51 7.08
N ARG A 14 19.81 -6.72 7.02
CA ARG A 14 18.44 -7.23 7.17
C ARG A 14 18.07 -8.24 6.07
N ILE A 15 18.51 -8.02 4.83
CA ILE A 15 18.32 -8.96 3.72
C ILE A 15 19.06 -10.28 3.98
N GLU A 16 20.29 -10.23 4.48
CA GLU A 16 21.05 -11.43 4.82
C GLU A 16 20.41 -12.22 5.97
N GLU A 17 20.04 -11.56 7.06
CA GLU A 17 19.33 -12.18 8.20
C GLU A 17 18.03 -12.84 7.74
N LYS A 18 17.30 -12.21 6.81
CA LYS A 18 16.12 -12.78 6.16
C LYS A 18 16.46 -14.01 5.33
N ASN A 19 17.52 -13.96 4.53
CA ASN A 19 17.97 -15.08 3.70
C ASN A 19 18.42 -16.28 4.54
N LYS A 20 19.10 -16.03 5.66
CA LYS A 20 19.52 -17.03 6.66
C LYS A 20 18.35 -17.54 7.52
N ARG A 21 17.15 -16.96 7.37
CA ARG A 21 15.94 -17.25 8.17
C ARG A 21 16.13 -16.99 9.68
N GLU A 22 17.07 -16.13 10.05
CA GLU A 22 17.33 -15.76 11.45
C GLU A 22 16.28 -14.78 11.97
N LYS A 23 15.79 -13.89 11.10
CA LYS A 23 14.75 -12.91 11.43
C LYS A 23 13.75 -12.77 10.29
N GLN A 24 12.48 -12.59 10.64
CA GLN A 24 11.37 -12.49 9.69
C GLN A 24 11.01 -11.03 9.37
N TRP A 25 11.97 -10.28 8.82
CA TRP A 25 11.82 -8.85 8.51
C TRP A 25 10.68 -8.52 7.53
N LEU A 26 10.27 -9.50 6.72
CA LEU A 26 9.22 -9.36 5.69
C LEU A 26 7.87 -9.94 6.15
N ASN A 27 7.65 -10.10 7.46
CA ASN A 27 6.34 -10.51 7.97
C ASN A 27 5.30 -9.40 7.86
N TRP A 28 5.72 -8.14 7.92
CA TRP A 28 4.87 -6.96 7.78
C TRP A 28 5.48 -6.03 6.75
N GLY A 29 4.65 -5.49 5.87
CA GLY A 29 5.12 -4.62 4.81
C GLY A 29 3.98 -4.05 3.97
N PRO A 30 4.31 -3.29 2.92
CA PRO A 30 3.33 -2.73 1.99
C PRO A 30 2.85 -3.82 1.02
N TYR A 31 2.26 -4.89 1.54
CA TYR A 31 1.73 -6.01 0.75
C TYR A 31 0.26 -5.81 0.38
N LEU A 32 -0.36 -4.73 0.87
CA LEU A 32 -1.71 -4.33 0.50
C LEU A 32 -1.71 -3.92 -0.98
N SER A 33 -2.16 -4.84 -1.83
CA SER A 33 -2.21 -4.66 -3.28
C SER A 33 -3.32 -3.67 -3.65
N GLU A 34 -3.17 -2.95 -4.77
CA GLU A 34 -4.16 -2.05 -5.38
C GLU A 34 -5.46 -2.81 -5.75
N ARG A 35 -6.30 -3.14 -4.75
CA ARG A 35 -7.51 -3.98 -4.90
C ARG A 35 -8.73 -3.17 -5.33
N GLN A 36 -8.57 -1.86 -5.52
CA GLN A 36 -9.65 -0.92 -5.77
C GLN A 36 -10.00 -0.67 -7.25
N TRP A 37 -9.26 -1.24 -8.20
CA TRP A 37 -9.60 -1.11 -9.62
C TRP A 37 -10.94 -1.79 -9.95
N GLY A 38 -11.82 -1.09 -10.68
CA GLY A 38 -13.11 -1.63 -11.14
C GLY A 38 -14.18 -1.74 -10.06
N THR A 39 -14.03 -1.06 -8.91
CA THR A 39 -15.04 -1.10 -7.85
C THR A 39 -16.25 -0.22 -8.21
N VAL A 40 -17.45 -0.80 -8.16
CA VAL A 40 -18.73 -0.10 -8.44
C VAL A 40 -18.95 1.11 -7.52
N ARG A 41 -18.31 1.13 -6.35
CA ARG A 41 -18.42 2.23 -5.36
C ARG A 41 -17.70 3.52 -5.78
N GLU A 42 -16.90 3.46 -6.83
CA GLU A 42 -16.16 4.60 -7.40
C GLU A 42 -16.65 4.97 -8.80
N ASP A 43 -17.77 4.36 -9.23
CA ASP A 43 -18.46 4.71 -10.46
C ASP A 43 -19.34 5.96 -10.25
N TYR A 44 -18.82 7.11 -10.66
CA TYR A 44 -19.57 8.36 -10.76
C TYR A 44 -19.97 8.67 -12.20
N SER A 45 -19.92 7.68 -13.10
CA SER A 45 -20.35 7.86 -14.48
C SER A 45 -21.87 8.04 -14.55
N ALA A 46 -22.32 8.89 -15.48
CA ALA A 46 -23.75 9.11 -15.70
C ALA A 46 -24.49 7.86 -16.21
N ASN A 47 -23.76 6.87 -16.73
CA ASN A 47 -24.30 5.71 -17.44
C ASN A 47 -24.03 4.35 -16.77
N GLY A 48 -23.38 4.32 -15.61
CA GLY A 48 -23.04 3.07 -14.90
C GLY A 48 -21.90 2.27 -15.55
N ASP A 49 -21.00 2.94 -16.26
CA ASP A 49 -19.84 2.34 -16.93
C ASP A 49 -18.56 2.54 -16.11
N ALA A 50 -18.48 1.79 -15.00
CA ALA A 50 -17.39 1.84 -14.04
C ALA A 50 -15.99 1.61 -14.66
N TRP A 51 -15.90 0.74 -15.68
CA TRP A 51 -14.63 0.30 -16.25
C TRP A 51 -14.01 1.32 -17.21
N ASN A 52 -14.82 2.07 -17.96
CA ASN A 52 -14.33 3.16 -18.79
C ASN A 52 -14.20 4.48 -18.02
N TYR A 53 -14.98 4.67 -16.95
CA TYR A 53 -14.90 5.87 -16.10
C TYR A 53 -13.67 5.88 -15.19
N LEU A 54 -13.27 4.72 -14.68
CA LEU A 54 -12.05 4.56 -13.89
C LEU A 54 -11.14 3.53 -14.57
N SER A 55 -10.34 4.03 -15.52
CA SER A 55 -9.36 3.19 -16.21
C SER A 55 -8.32 2.63 -15.22
N HIS A 56 -7.67 1.52 -15.61
CA HIS A 56 -6.61 0.92 -14.80
C HIS A 56 -5.41 1.88 -14.60
N ASP A 57 -5.13 2.75 -15.56
CA ASP A 57 -4.05 3.73 -15.43
C ASP A 57 -4.41 4.84 -14.45
N ASP A 58 -5.68 5.27 -14.43
CA ASP A 58 -6.19 6.22 -13.44
C ASP A 58 -6.23 5.60 -12.03
N ALA A 59 -6.55 4.31 -11.92
CA ALA A 59 -6.60 3.59 -10.64
C ALA A 59 -5.30 3.69 -9.82
N ARG A 60 -4.14 3.77 -10.50
CA ARG A 60 -2.82 3.93 -9.86
C ARG A 60 -2.55 5.33 -9.32
N SER A 61 -3.21 6.34 -9.89
CA SER A 61 -2.88 7.76 -9.67
C SER A 61 -4.02 8.55 -9.00
N ARG A 62 -5.16 7.91 -8.75
CA ARG A 62 -6.36 8.56 -8.24
C ARG A 62 -6.60 8.18 -6.78
N THR A 63 -6.94 9.16 -5.96
CA THR A 63 -7.29 8.92 -4.55
C THR A 63 -8.72 8.39 -4.48
N TYR A 64 -8.86 7.19 -3.94
CA TYR A 64 -10.15 6.56 -3.67
C TYR A 64 -10.84 7.20 -2.46
N ARG A 65 -12.15 7.45 -2.57
CA ARG A 65 -12.93 8.01 -1.47
C ARG A 65 -13.45 6.94 -0.53
N TRP A 66 -13.73 5.75 -1.07
CA TRP A 66 -14.25 4.59 -0.34
C TRP A 66 -13.30 3.40 -0.41
N GLY A 67 -12.02 3.68 -0.69
CA GLY A 67 -11.00 2.66 -0.87
C GLY A 67 -10.55 2.03 0.44
N GLU A 68 -10.67 0.71 0.52
CA GLU A 68 -10.22 -0.11 1.67
C GLU A 68 -8.69 -0.22 1.74
N ASP A 69 -7.98 0.13 0.65
CA ASP A 69 -6.52 0.07 0.60
C ASP A 69 -5.88 1.17 1.48
N GLY A 70 -6.59 2.29 1.71
CA GLY A 70 -6.15 3.40 2.54
C GLY A 70 -4.78 4.00 2.16
N LEU A 71 -4.37 5.08 2.83
CA LEU A 71 -3.08 5.72 2.55
C LEU A 71 -1.96 4.97 3.30
N ALA A 72 -0.88 4.66 2.59
CA ALA A 72 0.30 3.97 3.13
C ALA A 72 -0.05 2.67 3.90
N GLY A 73 -0.93 1.85 3.32
CA GLY A 73 -1.38 0.60 3.92
C GLY A 73 -0.25 -0.39 4.16
N ILE A 74 -0.27 -1.03 5.33
CA ILE A 74 0.62 -2.14 5.69
C ILE A 74 -0.23 -3.37 6.01
N SER A 75 0.26 -4.54 5.64
CA SER A 75 -0.35 -5.80 6.02
C SER A 75 0.69 -6.83 6.44
N ASP A 76 0.23 -7.87 7.13
CA ASP A 76 1.06 -9.04 7.29
C ASP A 76 1.26 -9.74 5.93
N ARG A 77 2.28 -10.59 5.83
CA ARG A 77 2.64 -11.26 4.56
C ARG A 77 1.53 -12.10 3.93
N LEU A 78 0.49 -12.46 4.70
CA LEU A 78 -0.67 -13.21 4.22
C LEU A 78 -1.89 -12.31 3.96
N CYS A 79 -1.80 -11.00 4.24
CA CYS A 79 -2.90 -10.04 4.16
C CYS A 79 -4.13 -10.43 5.00
N ASN A 80 -3.91 -11.09 6.15
CA ASN A 80 -4.94 -11.37 7.14
C ASN A 80 -5.27 -10.15 8.01
N ILE A 81 -4.27 -9.28 8.25
CA ILE A 81 -4.40 -8.06 9.01
C ILE A 81 -3.93 -6.91 8.14
N CYS A 82 -4.83 -5.95 7.91
CA CYS A 82 -4.57 -4.76 7.10
C CYS A 82 -4.75 -3.52 7.97
N LEU A 83 -3.75 -2.63 7.95
CA LEU A 83 -3.75 -1.36 8.64
C LEU A 83 -3.51 -0.26 7.61
N SER A 84 -4.18 0.88 7.74
CA SER A 84 -3.96 2.03 6.88
C SER A 84 -4.13 3.33 7.66
N VAL A 85 -3.54 4.41 7.13
CA VAL A 85 -3.68 5.73 7.73
C VAL A 85 -5.03 6.32 7.32
N ALA A 86 -5.88 6.59 8.31
CA ALA A 86 -7.10 7.36 8.15
C ALA A 86 -6.86 8.80 8.63
N LEU A 87 -7.25 9.78 7.80
CA LEU A 87 -7.15 11.20 8.12
C LEU A 87 -8.55 11.80 8.18
N TRP A 88 -8.82 12.57 9.22
CA TRP A 88 -10.07 13.31 9.38
C TRP A 88 -9.81 14.81 9.25
N ASN A 89 -10.65 15.49 8.47
CA ASN A 89 -10.51 16.91 8.17
C ASN A 89 -11.16 17.84 9.22
N GLY A 90 -11.74 17.29 10.30
CA GLY A 90 -12.36 18.06 11.37
C GLY A 90 -13.68 18.75 11.02
N LYS A 91 -14.25 18.51 9.83
CA LYS A 91 -15.48 19.15 9.35
C LYS A 91 -16.67 18.20 9.36
N ASP A 92 -16.86 17.49 10.48
CA ASP A 92 -18.08 16.72 10.69
C ASP A 92 -19.12 17.60 11.41
N PRO A 93 -20.30 17.86 10.80
CA PRO A 93 -21.36 18.65 11.43
C PRO A 93 -22.06 17.96 12.62
N HIS A 94 -21.68 16.72 12.98
CA HIS A 94 -22.33 15.94 14.04
C HIS A 94 -21.43 15.60 15.25
N THR A 95 -20.43 16.40 15.60
CA THR A 95 -19.75 16.33 16.92
C THR A 95 -20.17 17.46 17.85
#